data_AF-F3FW54-F1
#
_entry.id   AF-F3FW54-F1
#
_cell.length_a   1.000
_cell.length_b   1.000
_cell.length_c   1.000
_cell.angle_alpha   90.00
_cell.angle_beta   90.00
_cell.angle_gamma   90.00
#
_symmetry.space_group_name_H-M   'P 1'
#
loop_
_entity.id
_entity.type
_entity.pdbx_description
1 polymer ?
#
loop_
_entity_poly.entity_id
_entity_poly.type
_entity_poly.pdbx_seq_one_letter_code
_entity_poly.pdbx_strand_id
1 'polypeptide(L)'
;GDGSGVKEVRLQLDSSLSKRLRVQARQLGVSAACLHHLAWAQVLSRISGKDDVVFGTVLMGRMNGGEGADRALGMFINTLPMRINVGYQGAQASVQAIHAQL
;
A
#
# COMPACT_ATOMS: atom_id res chain seq x y z
N GLY A 1 -18.85 15.33 3.22
CA GLY A 1 -19.84 14.60 2.42
C GLY A 1 -20.37 13.45 3.26
N ASP A 2 -21.66 13.19 3.21
CA ASP A 2 -22.37 12.14 3.97
C ASP A 2 -22.18 10.71 3.38
N GLY A 3 -21.45 10.60 2.26
CA GLY A 3 -21.14 9.32 1.61
C GLY A 3 -22.29 8.74 0.79
N SER A 4 -23.46 9.39 0.76
CA SER A 4 -24.68 8.87 0.12
C SER A 4 -24.57 8.69 -1.41
N GLY A 5 -23.61 9.36 -2.05
CA GLY A 5 -23.34 9.25 -3.49
C GLY A 5 -22.24 8.26 -3.89
N VAL A 6 -21.63 7.53 -2.94
CA VAL A 6 -20.52 6.63 -3.24
C VAL A 6 -21.05 5.32 -3.83
N LYS A 7 -20.62 5.00 -5.05
CA LYS A 7 -20.85 3.69 -5.65
C LYS A 7 -19.66 2.78 -5.36
N GLU A 8 -19.92 1.62 -4.76
CA GLU A 8 -18.89 0.63 -4.45
C GLU A 8 -18.84 -0.45 -5.54
N VAL A 9 -17.63 -0.77 -5.99
CA VAL A 9 -17.36 -1.89 -6.90
C VAL A 9 -16.31 -2.78 -6.25
N ARG A 10 -16.56 -4.10 -6.24
CA ARG A 10 -15.64 -5.09 -5.68
C ARG A 10 -15.20 -6.05 -6.79
N LEU A 11 -13.89 -6.19 -6.94
CA LEU A 11 -13.27 -7.19 -7.80
C LEU A 11 -12.39 -8.08 -6.94
N GLN A 12 -12.66 -9.38 -6.97
CA GLN A 12 -11.86 -10.37 -6.27
C GLN A 12 -10.66 -10.75 -7.13
N LEU A 13 -9.47 -10.77 -6.52
CA LEU A 13 -8.30 -11.35 -7.16
C LEU A 13 -8.45 -12.86 -7.16
N ASP A 14 -8.14 -13.49 -8.30
CA ASP A 14 -8.09 -14.94 -8.38
C ASP A 14 -7.18 -15.53 -7.27
N SER A 15 -7.59 -16.68 -6.75
CA SER A 15 -6.91 -17.33 -5.62
C SER A 15 -5.46 -17.71 -5.95
N SER A 16 -5.18 -18.09 -7.20
CA SER A 16 -3.82 -18.43 -7.64
C SER A 16 -2.96 -17.18 -7.72
N LEU A 17 -3.48 -16.08 -8.28
CA LEU A 17 -2.79 -14.79 -8.33
C LEU A 17 -2.47 -14.29 -6.92
N SER A 18 -3.45 -14.34 -6.03
CA SER A 18 -3.30 -13.94 -4.62
C SER A 18 -2.18 -14.74 -3.92
N LYS A 19 -2.10 -16.06 -4.17
CA LYS A 19 -1.01 -16.90 -3.65
C LYS A 19 0.34 -16.51 -4.23
N ARG A 20 0.43 -16.30 -5.55
CA ARG A 20 1.68 -15.88 -6.19
C ARG A 20 2.19 -14.54 -5.67
N LEU A 21 1.30 -13.55 -5.49
CA LEU A 21 1.66 -12.24 -4.92
C LEU A 21 2.26 -12.39 -3.51
N ARG A 22 1.66 -13.23 -2.64
CA ARG A 22 2.23 -13.50 -1.31
C ARG A 22 3.57 -14.20 -1.36
N VAL A 23 3.77 -15.15 -2.29
CA VAL A 23 5.06 -15.82 -2.49
C VAL A 23 6.12 -14.81 -2.93
N GLN A 24 5.81 -13.95 -3.90
CA GLN A 24 6.73 -12.91 -4.36
C GLN A 24 7.10 -11.93 -3.25
N ALA A 25 6.11 -11.44 -2.48
CA ALA A 25 6.37 -10.57 -1.34
C ALA A 25 7.34 -11.21 -0.34
N ARG A 26 7.11 -12.50 0.00
CA ARG A 26 7.99 -13.25 0.90
C ARG A 26 9.40 -13.43 0.33
N GLN A 27 9.53 -13.75 -0.94
CA GLN A 27 10.84 -13.91 -1.61
C GLN A 27 11.63 -12.60 -1.64
N LEU A 28 10.94 -11.46 -1.76
CA LEU A 28 11.55 -10.13 -1.76
C LEU A 28 11.75 -9.55 -0.36
N GLY A 29 11.28 -10.22 0.69
CA GLY A 29 11.39 -9.74 2.08
C GLY A 29 10.49 -8.53 2.39
N VAL A 30 9.43 -8.31 1.63
CA VAL A 30 8.54 -7.15 1.76
C VAL A 30 7.13 -7.55 2.20
N SER A 31 6.34 -6.57 2.65
CA SER A 31 4.92 -6.80 2.89
C SER A 31 4.14 -6.94 1.57
N ALA A 32 3.07 -7.74 1.58
CA ALA A 32 2.16 -7.81 0.42
C ALA A 32 1.55 -6.44 0.08
N ALA A 33 1.44 -5.52 1.04
CA ALA A 33 0.97 -4.17 0.81
C ALA A 33 1.84 -3.41 -0.21
N CYS A 34 3.17 -3.59 -0.18
CA CYS A 34 4.08 -2.93 -1.13
C CYS A 34 3.74 -3.26 -2.60
N LEU A 35 3.34 -4.51 -2.88
CA LEU A 35 2.88 -4.92 -4.21
C LEU A 35 1.57 -4.22 -4.60
N HIS A 36 0.65 -4.07 -3.66
CA HIS A 36 -0.64 -3.41 -3.91
C HIS A 36 -0.48 -1.89 -4.07
N HIS A 37 0.43 -1.28 -3.31
CA HIS A 37 0.82 0.12 -3.47
C HIS A 37 1.40 0.39 -4.85
N LEU A 38 2.30 -0.48 -5.34
CA LEU A 38 2.81 -0.36 -6.70
C LEU A 38 1.71 -0.56 -7.75
N ALA A 39 0.84 -1.55 -7.57
CA ALA A 39 -0.28 -1.79 -8.49
C ALA A 39 -1.23 -0.58 -8.53
N TRP A 40 -1.50 0.05 -7.38
CA TRP A 40 -2.33 1.23 -7.29
C TRP A 40 -1.65 2.46 -7.91
N ALA A 41 -0.36 2.67 -7.66
CA ALA A 41 0.43 3.72 -8.31
C ALA A 41 0.39 3.59 -9.83
N GLN A 42 0.50 2.36 -10.34
CA GLN A 42 0.38 2.06 -11.76
C GLN A 42 -1.00 2.38 -12.36
N VAL A 43 -2.07 2.19 -11.61
CA VAL A 43 -3.43 2.60 -12.04
C VAL A 43 -3.51 4.11 -12.09
N LEU A 44 -3.12 4.79 -11.00
CA LEU A 44 -3.12 6.25 -10.90
C LEU A 44 -2.28 6.90 -12.00
N SER A 45 -1.12 6.33 -12.30
CA SER A 45 -0.23 6.82 -13.34
C SER A 45 -0.90 6.77 -14.71
N ARG A 46 -1.52 5.63 -15.06
CA ARG A 46 -2.23 5.47 -16.34
C ARG A 46 -3.43 6.39 -16.49
N ILE A 47 -4.22 6.58 -15.43
CA ILE A 47 -5.42 7.43 -15.52
C ILE A 47 -5.10 8.93 -15.47
N SER A 48 -3.98 9.31 -14.84
CA SER A 48 -3.60 10.72 -14.68
C SER A 48 -2.58 11.20 -15.71
N GLY A 49 -1.93 10.28 -16.44
CA GLY A 49 -0.84 10.59 -17.37
C GLY A 49 0.44 11.06 -16.66
N LYS A 50 0.61 10.75 -15.37
CA LYS A 50 1.77 11.16 -14.57
C LYS A 50 2.55 9.94 -14.10
N ASP A 51 3.86 9.98 -14.22
CA ASP A 51 4.72 8.90 -13.70
C ASP A 51 4.92 8.99 -12.19
N ASP A 52 4.81 10.19 -11.62
CA ASP A 52 4.96 10.47 -10.19
C ASP A 52 3.59 10.76 -9.55
N VAL A 53 3.12 9.84 -8.71
CA VAL A 53 1.78 9.87 -8.12
C VAL A 53 1.83 9.84 -6.60
N VAL A 54 0.88 10.52 -5.98
CA VAL A 54 0.71 10.57 -4.52
C VAL A 54 -0.68 10.09 -4.14
N PHE A 55 -0.78 9.20 -3.15
CA PHE A 55 -2.04 8.77 -2.58
C PHE A 55 -1.90 8.49 -1.08
N GLY A 56 -3.02 8.48 -0.35
CA GLY A 56 -3.04 8.14 1.07
C GLY A 56 -2.97 6.64 1.28
N THR A 57 -2.12 6.19 2.20
CA THR A 57 -2.14 4.81 2.73
C THR A 57 -2.40 4.83 4.22
N VAL A 58 -3.13 3.84 4.71
CA VAL A 58 -3.38 3.66 6.14
C VAL A 58 -2.31 2.76 6.74
N LEU A 59 -1.68 3.22 7.82
CA LEU A 59 -0.78 2.44 8.66
C LEU A 59 -1.44 2.22 10.02
N MET A 60 -1.31 0.99 10.52
CA MET A 60 -1.76 0.61 11.86
C MET A 60 -0.55 0.53 12.79
N GLY A 61 -0.54 1.32 13.87
CA GLY A 61 0.46 1.15 14.95
C GLY A 61 0.90 2.45 15.64
N ARG A 62 1.55 2.27 16.80
CA ARG A 62 2.29 3.32 17.53
C ARG A 62 3.76 3.19 17.18
N MET A 63 4.36 4.18 16.52
CA MET A 63 5.79 4.15 16.24
C MET A 63 6.66 4.19 17.51
N ASN A 64 6.13 4.59 18.68
CA ASN A 64 6.90 4.76 19.93
C ASN A 64 6.08 4.41 21.20
N GLY A 65 5.68 3.15 21.39
CA GLY A 65 5.08 2.70 22.65
C GLY A 65 6.11 2.01 23.54
N GLY A 66 6.74 2.73 24.47
CA GLY A 66 7.62 2.13 25.48
C GLY A 66 6.91 1.09 26.37
N GLU A 67 7.67 0.44 27.28
CA GLU A 67 7.15 -0.54 28.24
C GLU A 67 5.89 -0.01 28.95
N GLY A 68 4.76 -0.70 28.80
CA GLY A 68 3.44 -0.27 29.29
C GLY A 68 2.41 0.06 28.22
N ALA A 69 2.82 0.02 26.94
CA ALA A 69 1.97 0.26 25.78
C ALA A 69 0.72 -0.64 25.70
N ASP A 70 0.74 -1.87 26.23
CA ASP A 70 -0.37 -2.84 26.10
C ASP A 70 -1.71 -2.42 26.76
N ARG A 71 -1.77 -1.30 27.47
CA ARG A 71 -2.97 -0.86 28.20
C ARG A 71 -3.82 0.23 27.53
N ALA A 72 -3.51 0.63 26.30
CA ALA A 72 -4.32 1.61 25.57
C ALA A 72 -5.26 0.91 24.57
N LEU A 73 -6.53 0.74 24.96
CA LEU A 73 -7.63 0.39 24.06
C LEU A 73 -7.85 1.53 23.05
N GLY A 74 -7.23 1.43 21.87
CA GLY A 74 -7.48 2.35 20.76
C GLY A 74 -6.64 2.01 19.52
N MET A 75 -7.29 1.77 18.37
CA MET A 75 -6.61 1.67 17.07
C MET A 75 -6.18 3.07 16.62
N PHE A 76 -4.89 3.36 16.69
CA PHE A 76 -4.33 4.55 16.05
C PHE A 76 -4.15 4.26 14.55
N ILE A 77 -5.10 4.78 13.76
CA ILE A 77 -5.04 4.77 12.30
C ILE A 77 -4.42 6.10 11.86
N ASN A 78 -3.28 6.02 11.19
CA ASN A 78 -2.68 7.18 10.54
C ASN A 78 -2.79 7.01 9.02
N THR A 79 -3.24 8.06 8.33
CA THR A 79 -3.17 8.14 6.86
C THR A 79 -1.96 8.95 6.48
N LEU A 80 -0.99 8.32 5.83
CA LEU A 80 0.23 8.99 5.37
C LEU A 80 0.22 9.14 3.85
N PRO A 81 0.78 10.23 3.30
CA PRO A 81 0.99 10.35 1.87
C PRO A 81 2.10 9.40 1.43
N MET A 82 1.83 8.61 0.41
CA MET A 82 2.80 7.76 -0.27
C MET A 82 3.02 8.29 -1.68
N ARG A 83 4.27 8.59 -2.01
CA ARG A 83 4.69 9.09 -3.33
C ARG A 83 5.47 8.01 -4.06
N ILE A 84 5.00 7.60 -5.24
CA ILE A 84 5.64 6.54 -6.05
C ILE A 84 5.86 7.07 -7.45
N ASN A 85 7.09 6.88 -7.94
CA ASN A 85 7.45 7.12 -9.33
C ASN A 85 7.48 5.79 -10.11
N VAL A 86 6.58 5.63 -11.08
CA VAL A 86 6.35 4.40 -11.85
C VAL A 86 7.30 4.26 -13.05
N GLY A 87 7.85 5.37 -13.56
CA GLY A 87 8.51 5.41 -14.87
C GLY A 87 9.98 4.97 -14.92
N TYR A 88 10.64 4.74 -13.79
CA TYR A 88 12.12 4.73 -13.75
C TYR A 88 12.75 3.36 -13.46
N GLN A 89 11.97 2.33 -13.11
CA GLN A 89 12.52 1.06 -12.60
C GLN A 89 11.64 -0.16 -12.93
N GLY A 90 12.25 -1.35 -12.96
CA GLY A 90 11.50 -2.60 -13.06
C GLY A 90 10.69 -2.91 -11.78
N ALA A 91 9.60 -3.68 -11.91
CA ALA A 91 8.65 -3.92 -10.83
C ALA A 91 9.30 -4.39 -9.51
N GLN A 92 10.29 -5.28 -9.58
CA GLN A 92 11.00 -5.76 -8.39
C GLN A 92 11.72 -4.63 -7.64
N ALA A 93 12.46 -3.78 -8.35
CA ALA A 93 13.18 -2.66 -7.76
C ALA A 93 12.20 -1.64 -7.17
N SER A 94 11.10 -1.33 -7.87
CA SER A 94 10.06 -0.44 -7.36
C SER A 94 9.44 -0.95 -6.06
N VAL A 95 9.17 -2.24 -5.96
CA VAL A 95 8.61 -2.85 -4.73
C VAL A 95 9.58 -2.73 -3.56
N GLN A 96 10.87 -2.96 -3.78
CA GLN A 96 11.89 -2.80 -2.74
C GLN A 96 12.04 -1.33 -2.32
N ALA A 97 11.99 -0.40 -3.27
CA ALA A 97 12.03 1.04 -2.98
C ALA A 97 10.82 1.48 -2.14
N ILE A 98 9.62 0.98 -2.44
CA ILE A 98 8.41 1.23 -1.64
C ILE A 98 8.57 0.70 -0.21
N HIS A 99 9.12 -0.51 -0.05
CA HIS A 99 9.35 -1.09 1.27
C HIS A 99 10.29 -0.24 2.13
N ALA A 100 11.33 0.33 1.54
CA ALA A 100 12.29 1.19 2.24
C ALA A 100 11.72 2.55 2.70
N GLN A 101 10.54 2.95 2.20
CA GLN A 101 9.85 4.19 2.57
C GLN A 101 8.82 4.02 3.70
N LEU A 102 8.58 2.76 4.13
CA LEU A 102 7.63 2.38 5.17
C LEU A 102 8.34 2.02 6.47
#